data_AF-A0A7X1TNH9-F1
#
_entry.id   AF-A0A7X1TNH9-F1
#
_cell.length_a   1.000
_cell.length_b   1.000
_cell.length_c   1.000
_cell.angle_alpha   90.00
_cell.angle_beta   90.00
_cell.angle_gamma   90.00
#
_symmetry.space_group_name_H-M   'P 1'
#
loop_
_entity.id
_entity.type
_entity.pdbx_description
1 polymer ?
#
loop_
_entity_poly.entity_id
_entity_poly.type
_entity_poly.pdbx_seq_one_letter_code
_entity_poly.pdbx_strand_id
1 'polypeptide(L)'
;MTDLQCPAVVVLLGIGAPEPAWLGRLTIAGTIDAPAQADVCALVDDAADRFRGETVVLAAPVSDVVAALRAHGIGGAPPVVVGVDSEGWTVRSP
;
A
#
# COMPACT_ATOMS: atom_id res chain seq x y z
N MET A 1 13.77 -1.72 25.20
CA MET A 1 12.44 -2.23 24.83
C MET A 1 12.29 -1.91 23.36
N THR A 2 12.45 -2.90 22.49
CA THR A 2 12.23 -2.71 21.05
C THR A 2 10.72 -2.67 20.87
N ASP A 3 10.16 -1.46 20.81
CA ASP A 3 8.74 -1.29 20.57
C ASP A 3 8.39 -1.93 19.23
N LEU A 4 7.30 -2.69 19.25
CA LEU A 4 6.84 -3.60 18.20
C LEU A 4 6.25 -2.80 17.03
N GLN A 5 7.10 -2.03 16.35
CA GLN A 5 6.73 -1.42 15.08
C GLN A 5 6.89 -2.50 14.01
N CYS A 6 5.90 -3.38 13.91
CA CYS A 6 5.76 -4.27 12.78
C CYS A 6 5.10 -3.46 11.65
N PRO A 7 5.89 -2.89 10.71
CA PRO A 7 5.31 -2.15 9.59
C PRO A 7 4.36 -3.07 8.82
N ALA A 8 3.18 -2.57 8.49
CA ALA A 8 2.34 -3.23 7.52
C ALA A 8 2.94 -3.03 6.13
N VAL A 9 2.80 -4.04 5.26
CA VAL A 9 3.22 -3.94 3.87
C VAL A 9 1.98 -3.75 3.01
N VAL A 10 1.91 -2.63 2.30
CA VAL A 10 0.79 -2.32 1.41
C VAL A 10 1.29 -2.34 -0.03
N VAL A 11 0.67 -3.19 -0.85
CA VAL A 11 0.90 -3.23 -2.29
C VAL A 11 -0.16 -2.36 -2.95
N LEU A 12 0.25 -1.23 -3.49
CA LEU A 12 -0.62 -0.28 -4.19
C LEU A 12 -0.72 -0.67 -5.66
N LEU A 13 -1.93 -0.99 -6.12
CA LEU A 13 -2.25 -1.35 -7.49
C LEU A 13 -3.17 -0.33 -8.13
N GLY A 14 -2.98 -0.12 -9.45
CA GLY A 14 -3.93 0.62 -10.27
C GLY A 14 -5.15 -0.26 -10.58
N ILE A 15 -6.36 0.25 -10.39
CA ILE A 15 -7.58 -0.43 -10.85
C ILE A 15 -7.48 -0.68 -12.35
N GLY A 16 -7.70 -1.93 -12.77
CA GLY A 16 -7.61 -2.37 -14.16
C GLY A 16 -6.18 -2.54 -14.68
N ALA A 17 -5.16 -2.30 -13.87
CA ALA A 17 -3.79 -2.65 -14.21
C ALA A 17 -3.59 -4.17 -14.07
N PRO A 18 -2.74 -4.78 -14.92
CA PRO A 18 -2.40 -6.19 -14.77
C PRO A 18 -1.69 -6.43 -13.44
N GLU A 19 -2.11 -7.46 -12.71
CA GLU A 19 -1.41 -7.89 -11.50
C GLU A 19 0.00 -8.37 -11.85
N PRO A 20 1.03 -7.91 -11.13
CA PRO A 20 2.39 -8.31 -11.42
C PRO A 20 2.63 -9.76 -10.97
N ALA A 21 3.38 -10.54 -11.75
CA ALA A 21 3.62 -11.96 -11.47
C ALA A 21 4.33 -12.24 -10.12
N TRP A 22 5.04 -11.25 -9.57
CA TRP A 22 5.65 -11.36 -8.24
C TRP A 22 4.63 -11.26 -7.11
N LEU A 23 3.44 -10.68 -7.34
CA LEU A 23 2.38 -10.55 -6.33
C LEU A 23 1.92 -11.92 -5.84
N GLY A 24 1.79 -12.90 -6.75
CA GLY A 24 1.44 -14.28 -6.42
C GLY A 24 2.50 -15.03 -5.60
N ARG A 25 3.66 -14.42 -5.33
CA ARG A 25 4.71 -14.96 -4.45
C ARG A 25 4.60 -14.42 -3.02
N LEU A 26 3.77 -13.41 -2.79
CA LEU A 26 3.56 -12.79 -1.48
C LEU A 26 2.37 -13.45 -0.76
N THR A 27 2.46 -13.56 0.56
CA THR A 27 1.33 -13.96 1.41
C THR A 27 0.44 -12.75 1.63
N ILE A 28 -0.64 -12.66 0.86
CA ILE A 28 -1.60 -11.56 0.96
C ILE A 28 -2.67 -11.90 2.00
N ALA A 29 -2.75 -11.09 3.06
CA ALA A 29 -3.73 -11.21 4.12
C ALA A 29 -5.10 -10.66 3.75
N GLY A 30 -5.15 -9.71 2.82
CA GLY A 30 -6.38 -9.12 2.33
C GLY A 30 -6.18 -8.26 1.10
N THR A 31 -7.29 -7.97 0.43
CA THR A 31 -7.36 -7.04 -0.70
C THR A 31 -8.45 -6.02 -0.42
N ILE A 32 -8.14 -4.75 -0.68
CA ILE A 32 -9.01 -3.60 -0.46
C ILE A 32 -9.19 -2.89 -1.80
N ASP A 33 -10.42 -2.84 -2.27
CA ASP A 33 -10.78 -2.00 -3.42
C ASP A 33 -11.19 -0.63 -2.90
N ALA A 34 -10.45 0.41 -3.29
CA ALA A 34 -10.78 1.77 -2.94
C ALA A 34 -12.08 2.19 -3.66
N PRO A 35 -13.09 2.70 -2.92
CA PRO A 35 -14.27 3.25 -3.56
C PRO A 35 -13.92 4.48 -4.42
N ALA A 36 -14.81 4.82 -5.35
CA ALA A 36 -14.63 6.02 -6.16
C ALA A 36 -14.52 7.27 -5.25
N GLN A 37 -13.48 8.09 -5.48
CA GLN A 37 -13.16 9.30 -4.69
C GLN A 37 -12.73 9.03 -3.24
N ALA A 38 -12.22 7.83 -2.93
CA ALA A 38 -11.65 7.57 -1.62
C ALA A 38 -10.35 8.34 -1.38
N ASP A 39 -10.10 8.71 -0.13
CA ASP A 39 -8.78 9.15 0.30
C ASP A 39 -7.86 7.93 0.42
N VAL A 40 -7.00 7.74 -0.58
CA VAL A 40 -6.05 6.62 -0.63
C VAL A 40 -5.07 6.68 0.54
N CYS A 41 -4.69 7.86 1.02
CA CYS A 41 -3.79 7.96 2.16
C CYS A 41 -4.45 7.39 3.42
N ALA A 42 -5.68 7.84 3.71
CA ALA A 42 -6.44 7.36 4.85
C ALA A 42 -6.70 5.84 4.78
N LEU A 43 -7.03 5.32 3.58
CA LEU A 43 -7.25 3.88 3.41
C LEU A 43 -5.98 3.05 3.65
N VAL A 44 -4.82 3.54 3.23
CA VAL A 44 -3.54 2.86 3.45
C VAL A 44 -3.17 2.88 4.93
N ASP A 45 -3.39 3.99 5.62
CA ASP A 45 -3.12 4.11 7.05
C ASP A 45 -4.07 3.21 7.87
N ASP A 46 -5.37 3.22 7.56
CA ASP A 46 -6.37 2.32 8.14
C ASP A 46 -6.03 0.85 7.89
N ALA A 47 -5.58 0.51 6.68
CA ALA A 47 -5.14 -0.83 6.34
C ALA A 47 -3.87 -1.22 7.11
N ALA A 48 -2.92 -0.30 7.26
CA ALA A 48 -1.69 -0.53 7.99
C ALA A 48 -1.96 -0.82 9.48
N ASP A 49 -2.92 -0.11 10.07
CA ASP A 49 -3.35 -0.34 11.44
C ASP A 49 -4.06 -1.68 11.63
N ARG A 50 -4.84 -2.10 10.64
CA ARG A 50 -5.57 -3.38 10.67
C ARG A 50 -4.68 -4.59 10.39
N PHE A 51 -3.71 -4.45 9.49
CA PHE A 51 -2.85 -5.54 8.97
C PHE A 51 -1.39 -5.39 9.42
N ARG A 52 -1.17 -5.01 10.68
CA ARG A 52 0.18 -4.80 11.25
C ARG A 52 1.05 -6.05 11.11
N GLY A 53 2.20 -5.91 10.46
CA GLY A 53 3.12 -7.02 10.19
C GLY A 53 2.67 -7.97 9.08
N GLU A 54 1.57 -7.68 8.40
CA GLU A 54 1.02 -8.47 7.29
C GLU A 54 1.15 -7.72 5.96
N THR A 55 0.90 -8.42 4.84
CA THR A 55 0.88 -7.81 3.51
C THR A 55 -0.56 -7.70 3.00
N VAL A 56 -0.96 -6.52 2.57
CA VAL A 56 -2.30 -6.23 2.03
C VAL A 56 -2.18 -5.58 0.66
N VAL A 57 -3.12 -5.88 -0.23
CA VAL A 57 -3.23 -5.23 -1.53
C VAL A 57 -4.29 -4.15 -1.46
N LEU A 58 -3.99 -2.95 -1.97
CA LEU A 58 -4.96 -1.88 -2.13
C LEU A 58 -5.01 -1.47 -3.60
N ALA A 59 -6.17 -1.67 -4.22
CA ALA A 59 -6.45 -1.28 -5.59
C ALA A 59 -7.18 0.07 -5.61
N ALA A 60 -6.60 1.07 -6.25
CA ALA A 60 -7.21 2.40 -6.39
C ALA A 60 -6.97 2.96 -7.79
N PRO A 61 -7.70 4.01 -8.23
CA PRO A 61 -7.40 4.67 -9.49
C PRO A 61 -5.93 5.13 -9.54
N VAL A 62 -5.27 4.91 -10.68
CA VAL A 62 -3.82 5.20 -10.83
C VAL A 62 -3.49 6.65 -10.47
N SER A 63 -4.35 7.60 -10.83
CA SER A 63 -4.20 9.02 -10.48
C SER A 63 -4.11 9.24 -8.97
N ASP A 64 -4.92 8.51 -8.22
CA ASP A 64 -5.09 8.70 -6.78
C ASP A 64 -3.94 8.03 -6.04
N VAL A 65 -3.50 6.86 -6.52
CA VAL A 65 -2.26 6.22 -6.04
C VAL A 65 -1.05 7.14 -6.25
N VAL A 66 -0.89 7.70 -7.45
CA VAL A 66 0.23 8.60 -7.75
C VAL A 66 0.17 9.88 -6.90
N ALA A 67 -1.03 10.41 -6.65
CA ALA A 67 -1.22 11.55 -5.77
C ALA A 67 -0.83 11.22 -4.31
N ALA A 68 -1.24 10.07 -3.80
CA ALA A 68 -0.90 9.59 -2.46
C ALA A 68 0.61 9.36 -2.27
N LEU A 69 1.26 8.74 -3.25
CA LEU A 69 2.71 8.55 -3.25
C LEU A 69 3.45 9.89 -3.23
N ARG A 70 3.02 10.84 -4.07
CA ARG A 70 3.62 12.18 -4.12
C ARG A 70 3.45 12.94 -2.80
N ALA A 71 2.30 12.79 -2.13
CA ALA A 71 2.07 13.40 -0.83
C ALA A 71 3.08 12.91 0.24
N HIS A 72 3.59 11.69 0.08
CA HIS A 72 4.61 11.08 0.94
C HIS A 72 6.04 11.22 0.38
N GLY A 73 6.25 12.06 -0.64
CA GLY A 73 7.57 12.25 -1.25
C GLY A 73 8.08 11.05 -2.05
N ILE A 74 7.21 10.07 -2.33
CA ILE A 74 7.54 8.88 -3.10
C ILE A 74 7.26 9.14 -4.59
N GLY A 75 8.31 9.03 -5.40
CA GLY A 75 8.19 9.06 -6.86
C GLY A 75 7.88 7.68 -7.41
N GLY A 76 6.93 7.59 -8.34
CA GLY A 76 6.62 6.34 -9.04
C GLY A 76 5.19 6.26 -9.54
N ALA A 77 4.86 5.09 -10.07
CA ALA A 77 3.50 4.71 -10.45
C ALA A 77 3.26 3.28 -9.96
N PRO A 78 1.99 2.89 -9.70
CA PRO A 78 1.66 1.51 -9.37
C PRO A 78 2.05 0.55 -10.51
N PRO A 79 2.41 -0.71 -10.20
CA PRO A 79 2.41 -1.32 -8.87
C PRO A 79 3.61 -0.86 -8.02
N VAL A 80 3.36 -0.51 -6.76
CA VAL A 80 4.43 -0.18 -5.79
C VAL A 80 4.16 -0.83 -4.44
N VAL A 81 5.22 -1.29 -3.78
CA VAL A 81 5.15 -1.84 -2.42
C VAL A 81 5.64 -0.78 -1.46
N VAL A 82 4.83 -0.45 -0.46
CA VAL A 82 5.19 0.48 0.61
C VAL A 82 5.11 -0.22 1.95
N GLY A 83 6.10 0.02 2.81
CA GLY A 83 5.98 -0.23 4.23
C GLY A 83 5.34 0.98 4.89
N VAL A 84 4.39 0.74 5.79
CA VAL A 84 3.68 1.78 6.53
C VAL A 84 3.86 1.52 8.01
N ASP A 85 4.43 2.50 8.70
CA ASP A 85 4.59 2.55 10.15
C ASP A 85 4.38 3.98 10.66
N SER A 86 4.71 4.24 11.93
CA SER A 86 4.51 5.56 12.53
C SER A 86 5.40 6.66 11.94
N GLU A 87 6.47 6.31 11.24
CA GLU A 87 7.36 7.27 10.56
C GLU A 87 6.83 7.67 9.18
N GLY A 88 5.84 6.93 8.67
CA GLY A 88 5.15 7.19 7.41
C GLY A 88 5.37 6.08 6.40
N TRP A 89 5.39 6.45 5.12
CA TRP A 89 5.46 5.49 4.03
C TRP A 89 6.89 5.38 3.51
N THR A 90 7.37 4.15 3.37
CA THR A 90 8.70 3.84 2.82
C THR A 90 8.59 2.87 1.67
N VAL A 91 9.20 3.17 0.52
CA VAL A 91 9.24 2.26 -0.63
C VAL A 91 9.99 0.98 -0.28
N ARG A 92 9.42 -0.16 -0.64
CA ARG A 92 10.05 -1.47 -0.53
C ARG A 92 10.22 -2.10 -1.90
N SER A 93 11.23 -2.96 -1.99
CA SER A 93 11.34 -3.87 -3.13
C SER A 93 10.34 -5.02 -2.95
N PRO A 94 9.68 -5.47 -4.03
CA PRO A 94 8.79 -6.63 -4.00
C PRO A 94 9.53 -7.95 -3.75
#